data_AF-A0AAD7HL55-F1
#
_entry.id   AF-A0AAD7HL55-F1
#
_cell.length_a   1.000
_cell.length_b   1.000
_cell.length_c   1.000
_cell.angle_alpha   90.00
_cell.angle_beta   90.00
_cell.angle_gamma   90.00
#
_symmetry.space_group_name_H-M   'P 1'
#
loop_
_entity.id
_entity.type
_entity.pdbx_description
1 polymer ?
#
loop_
_entity_poly.entity_id
_entity_poly.type
_entity_poly.pdbx_seq_one_letter_code
_entity_poly.pdbx_strand_id
1 'polypeptide(L)'
;VASLSRPTTQGWKKHRNGTRGGTVQGAVQKVFWFDPFLWALIEPTIRRCGWSAEKTVQALWRAHPVLFNKPGNTLHRGTVWKWIVRGEKRFTDSALRNIASRRSLAGTGRTGILTPYPEIVEEIVKTLKGLRVAGCVVNVHIARSLMIAIIGKRRPQLLESFSCSE
;
A
#
# COMPACT_ATOMS: atom_id res chain seq x y z
N VAL A 1 -28.15 8.13 -5.02
CA VAL A 1 -27.52 8.45 -6.34
C VAL A 1 -26.24 7.64 -6.63
N ALA A 2 -25.80 6.70 -5.76
CA ALA A 2 -24.55 5.94 -5.95
C ALA A 2 -24.69 4.60 -6.72
N SER A 3 -25.73 4.43 -7.53
CA SER A 3 -26.02 3.19 -8.27
C SER A 3 -25.75 3.27 -9.78
N LEU A 4 -25.55 4.47 -10.34
CA LEU A 4 -25.48 4.69 -11.79
C LEU A 4 -24.08 4.61 -12.41
N SER A 5 -23.02 4.43 -11.62
CA SER A 5 -21.63 4.44 -12.10
C SER A 5 -20.97 3.06 -12.20
N ARG A 6 -21.74 1.97 -12.17
CA ARG A 6 -21.19 0.61 -12.29
C ARG A 6 -21.19 0.17 -13.77
N PRO A 7 -20.04 -0.12 -14.38
CA PRO A 7 -19.98 -0.71 -15.71
C PRO A 7 -20.75 -2.04 -15.71
N THR A 8 -21.66 -2.21 -16.67
CA THR A 8 -22.60 -3.34 -16.80
C THR A 8 -21.94 -4.69 -17.17
N THR A 9 -20.64 -4.72 -17.41
CA THR A 9 -19.89 -5.95 -17.74
C THR A 9 -19.41 -6.65 -16.47
N GLN A 10 -20.29 -7.44 -15.84
CA GLN A 10 -20.01 -8.24 -14.65
C GLN A 10 -19.18 -9.53 -14.89
N GLY A 11 -18.74 -9.79 -16.13
CA GLY A 11 -18.03 -11.03 -16.49
C GLY A 11 -16.65 -11.18 -15.85
N TRP A 12 -15.87 -10.09 -15.75
CA TRP A 12 -14.48 -10.14 -15.30
C TRP A 12 -14.30 -10.49 -13.80
N LYS A 13 -15.38 -10.44 -13.01
CA LYS A 13 -15.36 -10.78 -11.58
C LYS A 13 -15.54 -12.28 -11.31
N LYS A 14 -16.14 -13.05 -12.23
CA LYS A 14 -16.51 -14.46 -11.99
C LYS A 14 -15.31 -15.42 -11.91
N HIS A 15 -14.13 -15.02 -12.37
CA HIS A 15 -12.95 -15.90 -12.47
C HIS A 15 -11.80 -15.56 -11.49
N ARG A 16 -12.00 -14.67 -10.51
CA ARG A 16 -10.92 -14.15 -9.65
C ARG A 16 -10.92 -14.79 -8.26
N ASN A 17 -10.24 -15.91 -8.12
CA ASN A 17 -9.91 -16.53 -6.83
C ASN A 17 -8.44 -16.24 -6.50
N GLY A 18 -8.18 -15.74 -5.30
CA GLY A 18 -6.90 -15.14 -4.93
C GLY A 18 -5.67 -16.03 -5.10
N THR A 19 -4.55 -15.33 -5.30
CA THR A 19 -3.18 -15.79 -5.65
C THR A 19 -3.03 -16.13 -7.14
N ARG A 20 -2.63 -15.12 -7.93
CA ARG A 20 -2.50 -15.07 -9.41
C ARG A 20 -3.76 -14.71 -10.21
N GLY A 21 -4.57 -13.76 -9.73
CA GLY A 21 -5.71 -13.26 -10.53
C GLY A 21 -6.56 -12.15 -9.94
N GLY A 22 -6.25 -11.62 -8.75
CA GLY A 22 -7.00 -10.54 -8.11
C GLY A 22 -7.08 -10.74 -6.60
N THR A 23 -7.19 -9.64 -5.86
CA THR A 23 -7.09 -9.57 -4.39
C THR A 23 -8.10 -10.49 -3.72
N VAL A 24 -7.62 -11.41 -2.87
CA VAL A 24 -8.40 -11.79 -1.68
C VAL A 24 -8.77 -10.45 -1.04
N GLN A 25 -10.05 -10.18 -0.83
CA GLN A 25 -10.46 -9.16 0.14
C GLN A 25 -10.06 -9.70 1.53
N GLY A 26 -8.75 -9.80 1.78
CA GLY A 26 -8.26 -9.95 3.12
C GLY A 26 -8.74 -8.71 3.84
N ALA A 27 -9.47 -8.90 4.94
CA ALA A 27 -9.81 -7.82 5.85
C ALA A 27 -8.54 -6.97 6.02
N VAL A 28 -8.65 -5.66 5.77
CA VAL A 28 -7.53 -4.72 5.78
C VAL A 28 -6.66 -4.97 7.02
N GLN A 29 -5.50 -5.60 6.83
CA GLN A 29 -4.64 -6.01 7.96
C GLN A 29 -3.90 -4.83 8.61
N LYS A 30 -3.85 -3.67 7.95
CA LYS A 30 -3.17 -2.47 8.44
C LYS A 30 -4.11 -1.27 8.35
N VAL A 31 -4.51 -0.69 9.49
CA VAL A 31 -5.25 0.58 9.49
C VAL A 31 -4.31 1.69 9.04
N PHE A 32 -4.81 2.50 8.11
CA PHE A 32 -4.19 3.78 7.78
C PHE A 32 -4.67 4.83 8.79
N TRP A 33 -3.84 5.13 9.79
CA TRP A 33 -4.24 6.02 10.88
C TRP A 33 -4.43 7.49 10.47
N PHE A 34 -3.93 7.91 9.30
CA PHE A 34 -4.18 9.23 8.74
C PHE A 34 -5.45 9.29 7.88
N ASP A 35 -6.29 8.24 7.92
CA ASP A 35 -7.60 8.29 7.29
C ASP A 35 -8.39 9.49 7.85
N PRO A 36 -9.03 10.33 7.02
CA PRO A 36 -9.70 11.54 7.49
C PRO A 36 -10.70 11.30 8.62
N PHE A 37 -11.38 10.15 8.63
CA PHE A 37 -12.34 9.81 9.67
C PHE A 37 -11.66 9.54 11.02
N LEU A 38 -10.56 8.77 11.01
CA LEU A 38 -9.79 8.49 12.22
C LEU A 38 -9.03 9.74 12.69
N TRP A 39 -8.45 10.48 11.75
CA TRP A 39 -7.64 11.65 12.05
C TRP A 39 -8.46 12.77 12.70
N ALA A 40 -9.72 12.94 12.29
CA ALA A 40 -10.66 13.87 12.92
C ALA A 40 -10.89 13.59 14.42
N LEU A 41 -10.66 12.35 14.88
CA LEU A 41 -10.71 11.99 16.31
C LEU A 41 -9.33 12.09 16.97
N ILE A 42 -8.28 11.69 16.26
CA ILE A 42 -6.91 11.67 16.76
C ILE A 42 -6.41 13.08 17.05
N GLU A 43 -6.52 14.01 16.10
CA GLU A 43 -5.92 15.33 16.20
C GLU A 43 -6.46 16.15 17.39
N PRO A 44 -7.79 16.28 17.58
CA PRO A 44 -8.33 16.98 18.75
C PRO A 44 -7.92 16.29 20.05
N THR A 45 -7.83 14.96 20.07
CA THR A 45 -7.42 14.21 21.25
C THR A 45 -5.96 14.45 21.61
N ILE A 46 -5.05 14.51 20.63
CA ILE A 46 -3.64 14.85 20.87
C ILE A 46 -3.52 16.24 21.49
N ARG A 47 -4.24 17.22 20.94
CA ARG A 47 -4.24 18.60 21.46
C ARG A 47 -4.78 18.66 22.88
N ARG A 48 -5.89 17.97 23.17
CA ARG A 48 -6.49 17.88 24.51
C ARG A 48 -5.58 17.18 25.53
N CYS A 49 -4.84 16.16 25.11
CA CYS A 49 -3.90 15.43 25.96
C CYS A 49 -2.52 16.12 26.09
N GLY A 50 -2.40 17.37 25.63
CA GLY A 50 -1.17 18.15 25.77
C GLY A 50 0.01 17.54 25.02
N TRP A 51 -0.22 16.93 23.86
CA TRP A 51 0.81 16.31 23.02
C TRP A 51 1.51 15.09 23.65
N SER A 52 0.91 14.50 24.68
CA SER A 52 1.39 13.23 25.25
C SER A 52 0.86 12.04 24.45
N ALA A 53 1.76 11.30 23.80
CA ALA A 53 1.41 10.12 23.00
C ALA A 53 0.71 9.04 23.84
N GLU A 54 1.18 8.79 25.07
CA GLU A 54 0.61 7.80 25.98
C GLU A 54 -0.83 8.16 26.38
N LYS A 55 -1.03 9.40 26.87
CA LYS A 55 -2.35 9.87 27.27
C LYS A 55 -3.33 9.90 26.10
N THR A 56 -2.85 10.27 24.91
CA THR A 56 -3.65 10.27 23.68
C THR A 56 -4.16 8.87 23.38
N VAL A 57 -3.28 7.88 23.35
CA VAL A 57 -3.66 6.49 23.04
C VAL A 57 -4.66 5.96 24.06
N GLN A 58 -4.40 6.16 25.35
CA GLN A 58 -5.34 5.73 26.40
C GLN A 58 -6.70 6.43 26.28
N ALA A 59 -6.73 7.72 25.96
CA ALA A 59 -7.98 8.46 25.74
C ALA A 59 -8.75 7.93 24.51
N LEU A 60 -8.06 7.65 23.40
CA LEU A 60 -8.66 7.09 22.19
C LEU A 60 -9.18 5.67 22.40
N TRP A 61 -8.43 4.83 23.11
CA TRP A 61 -8.84 3.47 23.46
C TRP A 61 -10.09 3.45 24.34
N ARG A 62 -10.18 4.36 25.31
CA ARG A 62 -11.36 4.46 26.20
C ARG A 62 -12.57 5.02 25.47
N ALA A 63 -12.39 6.04 24.64
CA ALA A 63 -13.50 6.70 23.95
C ALA A 63 -14.05 5.87 22.78
N HIS A 64 -13.16 5.22 22.02
CA HIS A 64 -13.52 4.46 20.81
C HIS A 64 -12.73 3.15 20.71
N PRO A 65 -12.94 2.19 21.63
CA PRO A 65 -12.17 0.95 21.69
C PRO A 65 -12.26 0.13 20.39
N VAL A 66 -13.42 0.14 19.72
CA VAL A 66 -13.65 -0.58 18.47
C VAL A 66 -12.75 -0.07 17.33
N LEU A 67 -12.40 1.22 17.34
CA LEU A 67 -11.61 1.86 16.29
C LEU A 67 -10.10 1.80 16.57
N PHE A 68 -9.69 1.95 17.84
CA PHE A 68 -8.28 2.14 18.19
C PHE A 68 -7.67 0.99 18.99
N ASN A 69 -8.47 0.05 19.51
CA ASN A 69 -8.01 -1.09 20.33
C ASN A 69 -8.66 -2.42 19.89
N LYS A 70 -8.60 -2.70 18.58
CA LYS A 70 -9.12 -3.95 18.01
C LYS A 70 -8.01 -5.00 17.89
N PRO A 71 -8.27 -6.30 18.17
CA PRO A 71 -7.31 -7.37 17.91
C PRO A 71 -6.76 -7.33 16.48
N GLY A 72 -5.43 -7.33 16.37
CA GLY A 72 -4.71 -7.24 15.08
C GLY A 72 -4.60 -5.83 14.49
N ASN A 73 -5.21 -4.81 15.10
CA ASN A 73 -5.18 -3.44 14.59
C ASN A 73 -5.33 -2.39 15.70
N THR A 74 -4.35 -2.37 16.58
CA THR A 74 -4.30 -1.49 17.75
C THR A 74 -3.43 -0.27 17.46
N LEU A 75 -3.92 0.92 17.81
CA LEU A 75 -3.12 2.14 17.77
C LEU A 75 -2.15 2.14 18.95
N HIS A 76 -0.85 2.07 18.68
CA HIS A 76 0.18 2.06 19.73
C HIS A 76 0.78 3.44 19.99
N ARG A 77 1.27 3.66 21.22
CA ARG A 77 1.94 4.91 21.62
C ARG A 77 3.10 5.27 20.70
N GLY A 78 3.86 4.28 20.24
CA GLY A 78 5.02 4.47 19.36
C GLY A 78 4.62 5.02 17.98
N THR A 79 3.40 4.73 17.53
CA THR A 79 2.85 5.28 16.29
C THR A 79 2.56 6.77 16.46
N VAL A 80 1.87 7.14 17.55
CA VAL A 80 1.55 8.55 17.85
C VAL A 80 2.82 9.36 18.11
N TRP A 81 3.81 8.77 18.80
CA TRP A 81 5.09 9.43 19.08
C TRP A 81 5.82 9.85 17.80
N LYS A 82 5.75 9.07 16.71
CA LYS A 82 6.35 9.42 15.41
C LYS A 82 5.66 10.57 14.70
N TRP A 83 4.43 10.91 15.08
CA TRP A 83 3.67 12.00 14.48
C TRP A 83 3.96 13.34 15.15
N ILE A 84 4.52 13.33 16.36
CA ILE A 84 4.74 14.52 17.19
C ILE A 84 6.23 14.87 17.17
N VAL A 85 6.54 16.15 17.02
CA VAL A 85 7.93 16.63 17.14
C VAL A 85 8.32 16.66 18.62
N ARG A 86 9.49 16.08 18.96
CA ARG A 86 9.94 15.98 20.35
C ARG A 86 10.15 17.37 20.94
N GLY A 87 9.49 17.64 22.08
CA GLY A 87 9.61 18.92 22.78
C GLY A 87 8.77 20.05 22.18
N GLU A 88 8.07 19.80 21.07
CA GLU A 88 7.26 20.82 20.41
C GLU A 88 5.78 20.43 20.36
N LYS A 89 4.92 21.44 20.39
CA LYS A 89 3.46 21.28 20.26
C LYS A 89 3.04 21.31 18.79
N ARG A 90 3.68 20.50 17.95
CA ARG A 90 3.37 20.38 16.52
C ARG A 90 3.57 18.96 15.98
N PHE A 91 2.91 18.71 14.85
CA PHE A 91 3.11 17.48 14.08
C PHE A 91 4.40 17.53 13.26
N THR A 92 4.96 16.35 12.97
CA THR A 92 6.08 16.22 12.04
C THR A 92 5.66 16.56 10.61
N ASP A 93 6.58 17.05 9.79
CA ASP A 93 6.27 17.39 8.38
C ASP A 93 5.81 16.16 7.58
N SER A 94 6.29 14.97 7.96
CA SER A 94 5.81 13.71 7.41
C SER A 94 4.35 13.44 7.77
N ALA A 95 3.96 13.64 9.02
CA ALA A 95 2.56 13.54 9.44
C ALA A 95 1.69 14.56 8.71
N LEU A 96 2.11 15.83 8.63
CA LEU A 96 1.38 16.88 7.91
C LEU A 96 1.18 16.55 6.43
N ARG A 97 2.21 16.04 5.74
CA ARG A 97 2.09 15.57 4.35
C ARG A 97 1.09 14.41 4.21
N ASN A 98 1.11 13.45 5.13
CA ASN A 98 0.15 12.34 5.09
C ASN A 98 -1.29 12.79 5.35
N ILE A 99 -1.50 13.70 6.30
CA ILE A 99 -2.80 14.32 6.59
C ILE A 99 -3.31 15.08 5.36
N ALA A 100 -2.46 15.94 4.77
CA ALA A 100 -2.79 16.74 3.60
C ALA A 100 -3.12 15.86 2.38
N SER A 101 -2.47 14.70 2.25
CA SER A 101 -2.71 13.78 1.14
C SER A 101 -4.13 13.21 1.12
N ARG A 102 -4.84 13.22 2.26
CA ARG A 102 -6.21 12.68 2.45
C ARG A 102 -6.41 11.29 1.85
N ARG A 103 -5.34 10.51 1.68
CA ARG A 103 -5.40 9.20 1.03
C ARG A 103 -6.04 8.21 1.99
N SER A 104 -7.33 7.95 1.87
CA SER A 104 -7.86 6.69 2.40
C SER A 104 -7.23 5.58 1.58
N LEU A 105 -6.43 4.72 2.20
CA LEU A 105 -5.97 3.49 1.54
C LEU A 105 -7.18 2.57 1.40
N ALA A 106 -8.06 2.86 0.44
CA ALA A 106 -8.76 1.81 -0.28
C ALA A 106 -7.63 0.94 -0.82
N GLY A 107 -7.39 -0.22 -0.20
CA GLY A 107 -6.22 -1.05 -0.41
C GLY A 107 -5.89 -1.07 -1.90
N THR A 108 -4.87 -0.30 -2.29
CA THR A 108 -4.50 -0.23 -3.69
C THR A 108 -3.84 -1.56 -3.94
N GLY A 109 -4.63 -2.52 -4.43
CA GLY A 109 -4.11 -3.72 -5.04
C GLY A 109 -3.23 -3.25 -6.18
N ARG A 110 -1.95 -3.00 -5.88
CA ARG A 110 -0.91 -2.70 -6.84
C ARG A 110 -0.87 -3.92 -7.74
N THR A 111 -1.65 -3.86 -8.81
CA THR A 111 -1.51 -4.73 -9.95
C THR A 111 -0.21 -4.29 -10.59
N GLY A 112 0.76 -5.21 -10.68
CA GLY A 112 2.05 -4.89 -11.27
C GLY A 112 1.85 -4.33 -12.68
N ILE A 113 2.69 -3.40 -13.12
CA ILE A 113 2.58 -2.74 -14.44
C ILE A 113 2.49 -3.74 -15.62
N LEU A 114 3.02 -4.94 -15.44
CA LEU A 114 2.97 -6.04 -16.40
C LEU A 114 1.73 -6.94 -16.29
N THR A 115 0.81 -6.68 -15.36
CA THR A 115 -0.42 -7.47 -15.17
C THR A 115 -1.30 -7.51 -16.42
N PRO A 116 -1.43 -6.43 -17.22
CA PRO A 116 -2.14 -6.47 -18.49
C PRO A 116 -1.41 -7.22 -19.61
N TYR A 117 -0.15 -7.62 -19.40
CA TYR A 117 0.76 -8.17 -20.41
C TYR A 117 1.32 -9.54 -19.97
N PRO A 118 0.46 -10.56 -19.76
CA PRO A 118 0.89 -11.88 -19.31
C PRO A 118 1.91 -12.53 -20.26
N GLU A 119 1.82 -12.26 -21.56
CA GLU A 119 2.75 -12.75 -22.57
C GLU A 119 4.20 -12.28 -22.34
N ILE A 120 4.38 -11.03 -21.87
CA ILE A 120 5.70 -10.48 -21.55
C ILE A 120 6.24 -11.16 -20.28
N VAL A 121 5.37 -11.38 -19.29
CA VAL A 121 5.73 -12.07 -18.04
C VAL A 121 6.15 -13.52 -18.32
N GLU A 122 5.42 -14.23 -19.18
CA GLU A 122 5.75 -15.60 -19.58
C GLU A 122 7.09 -15.68 -20.30
N GLU A 123 7.38 -14.74 -21.21
CA GLU A 123 8.66 -14.67 -21.91
C GLU A 123 9.84 -14.42 -20.95
N ILE A 124 9.67 -13.51 -19.99
CA ILE A 124 10.65 -13.26 -18.91
C ILE A 124 10.87 -14.53 -18.08
N VAL A 125 9.80 -15.16 -17.60
CA VAL A 125 9.88 -16.36 -16.76
C VAL A 125 10.53 -17.51 -17.51
N LYS A 126 10.18 -17.72 -18.78
CA LYS A 126 10.77 -18.75 -19.64
C LYS A 126 12.27 -18.53 -19.81
N THR A 127 12.68 -17.29 -20.09
CA THR A 127 14.09 -16.93 -20.26
C THR A 127 14.90 -17.16 -18.99
N LEU A 128 14.42 -16.69 -17.84
CA LEU A 128 15.11 -16.86 -16.55
C LEU A 128 15.18 -18.32 -16.11
N LYS A 129 14.12 -19.10 -16.36
CA LYS A 129 14.14 -20.55 -16.13
C LYS A 129 15.13 -21.26 -17.05
N GLY A 130 15.18 -20.86 -18.33
CA GLY A 130 16.15 -21.39 -19.30
C GLY A 130 17.59 -21.21 -18.85
N LEU A 131 17.93 -20.03 -18.33
CA LEU A 131 19.26 -19.76 -17.77
C LEU A 131 19.58 -20.66 -16.57
N ARG A 132 18.61 -20.88 -15.69
CA ARG A 132 18.79 -21.79 -14.55
C ARG A 132 19.01 -23.24 -15.00
N VAL A 133 18.25 -23.70 -16.00
CA VAL A 133 18.42 -25.05 -16.56
C VAL A 133 19.78 -25.20 -17.23
N ALA A 134 20.29 -24.15 -17.87
CA ALA A 134 21.63 -24.10 -18.45
C ALA A 134 22.77 -23.99 -17.41
N GLY A 135 22.46 -24.02 -16.11
CA GLY A 135 23.44 -23.92 -15.04
C GLY A 135 23.95 -22.50 -14.75
N CYS A 136 23.36 -21.47 -15.37
CA CYS A 136 23.73 -20.08 -15.12
C CYS A 136 23.12 -19.57 -13.80
N VAL A 137 23.91 -18.85 -13.02
CA VAL A 137 23.44 -18.17 -11.80
C VAL A 137 22.56 -16.98 -12.19
N VAL A 138 21.29 -17.01 -11.80
CA VAL A 138 20.36 -15.89 -11.98
C VAL A 138 20.40 -14.99 -10.76
N ASN A 139 21.24 -13.95 -10.81
CA ASN A 139 21.25 -12.88 -9.82
C ASN A 139 20.28 -11.74 -10.19
N VAL A 140 20.05 -10.81 -9.25
CA VAL A 140 19.10 -9.71 -9.43
C VAL A 140 19.46 -8.81 -10.62
N HIS A 141 20.75 -8.55 -10.84
CA HIS A 141 21.21 -7.71 -11.95
C HIS A 141 20.93 -8.36 -13.31
N ILE A 142 21.26 -9.64 -13.47
CA ILE A 142 20.99 -10.41 -14.69
C ILE A 142 19.48 -10.48 -14.95
N ALA A 143 18.70 -10.79 -13.92
CA ALA A 143 17.25 -10.86 -14.04
C ALA A 143 16.65 -9.51 -14.47
N ARG A 144 17.08 -8.41 -13.84
CA ARG A 144 16.62 -7.06 -14.17
C ARG A 144 17.02 -6.63 -15.58
N SER A 145 18.27 -6.87 -15.99
CA SER A 145 18.74 -6.54 -17.34
C SER A 145 17.92 -7.29 -18.40
N LEU A 146 17.61 -8.56 -18.18
CA LEU A 146 16.77 -9.34 -19.08
C LEU A 146 15.32 -8.85 -19.10
N MET A 147 14.77 -8.50 -17.95
CA MET A 147 13.43 -7.90 -17.88
C MET A 147 13.37 -6.59 -18.68
N ILE A 148 14.33 -5.69 -18.49
CA ILE A 148 14.41 -4.42 -19.23
C ILE A 148 14.55 -4.68 -20.72
N ALA A 149 15.42 -5.60 -21.13
CA ALA A 149 15.63 -5.94 -22.54
C ALA A 149 14.35 -6.49 -23.20
N ILE A 150 13.66 -7.43 -22.53
CA ILE A 150 12.42 -8.04 -23.05
C ILE A 150 11.29 -7.00 -23.10
N ILE A 151 11.13 -6.20 -22.03
CA ILE A 151 10.12 -5.14 -21.99
C ILE A 151 10.41 -4.07 -23.05
N GLY A 152 11.67 -3.64 -23.19
CA GLY A 152 12.09 -2.65 -24.19
C GLY A 152 11.84 -3.10 -25.63
N LYS A 153 12.04 -4.40 -25.91
CA LYS A 153 11.76 -4.98 -27.23
C LYS A 153 10.26 -5.07 -27.53
N ARG A 154 9.43 -5.40 -26.54
CA ARG A 154 7.99 -5.64 -26.73
C ARG A 154 7.14 -4.37 -26.60
N ARG A 155 7.41 -3.57 -25.58
CA ARG A 155 6.63 -2.41 -25.15
C ARG A 155 7.55 -1.36 -24.50
N PRO A 156 8.34 -0.61 -25.30
CA PRO A 156 9.28 0.38 -24.78
C PRO A 156 8.61 1.49 -23.95
N GLN A 157 7.37 1.86 -24.29
CA GLN A 157 6.57 2.86 -23.57
C GLN A 157 6.39 2.54 -22.08
N LEU A 158 6.43 1.26 -21.67
CA LEU A 158 6.31 0.89 -20.26
C LEU A 158 7.52 1.34 -19.42
N LEU A 159 8.69 1.47 -20.06
CA LEU A 159 9.92 1.91 -19.39
C LEU A 159 9.97 3.43 -19.19
N GLU A 160 9.23 4.21 -19.99
CA GLU A 160 9.17 5.68 -19.85
C GLU A 160 8.45 6.11 -18.57
N SER A 161 7.46 5.32 -18.14
CA SER A 161 6.66 5.58 -16.94
C SER A 161 7.29 5.06 -15.64
N PHE A 162 8.41 4.33 -15.72
CA PHE A 162 8.95 3.56 -14.61
C PHE A 162 10.31 4.11 -14.15
N SER A 163 10.34 4.65 -12.94
CA SER A 163 11.56 4.96 -12.20
C SER A 163 11.89 3.77 -11.29
N CYS A 164 13.02 3.09 -11.57
CA CYS A 164 13.66 2.23 -10.58
C CYS A 164 14.65 3.05 -9.78
N SER A 165 14.30 3.46 -8.56
CA SER A 165 15.29 3.93 -7.60
C SER A 165 16.24 2.77 -7.22
N GLU A 166 17.53 3.06 -7.09
CA GLU A 166 18.54 2.16 -6.52
C GLU A 166 18.19 1.73 -5.09
#